data_AF-A0A917QZ02-F1
#
_entry.id   AF-A0A917QZ02-F1
#
_cell.length_a   1.000
_cell.length_b   1.000
_cell.length_c   1.000
_cell.angle_alpha   90.00
_cell.angle_beta   90.00
_cell.angle_gamma   90.00
#
_symmetry.space_group_name_H-M   'P 1'
#
loop_
_entity.id
_entity.type
_entity.pdbx_description
1 polymer ?
#
loop_
_entity_poly.entity_id
_entity_poly.type
_entity_poly.pdbx_seq_one_letter_code
_entity_poly.pdbx_strand_id
1 'polypeptide(L)'
;MGGTAASDGVPTGGTTGTRPVRARPEDGVTASEASARPALDERGTPALAEQERSALGVRGAPGLEEQERSARGVQGVPVLDERGVPAADVTDSAASGDAVEVLLRLRLDLGYDGTEFSGWARQPGLRTVQGELETALGRVLRLDPAPSLTVAGRTDAGVHARGQVAHVDLPADALRAVEGRRKGATGPLGLAERLTALTRRLAGVLPPDVRVYAVSVAPEGFDARFSALSRRYVYRVCDALGGGDPLRRREVLWYPRPLDADRMNAAAAHLLGEHDFAAFCKRRDGATTIRELQRLDWARDDGGLLEATVIADAFCHSMVRALVGSLLAVGEGQRPVEWPADVLLRAVRDSGVNVAPAHGLCLEEVGYPADADLLRRARQTRRLRTLDR
;
A
#
# COMPACT_ATOMS: atom_id res chain seq x y z
N MET A 1 47.69 -52.95 14.98
CA MET A 1 47.88 -52.88 13.52
C MET A 1 47.43 -51.49 13.11
N GLY A 2 48.28 -50.47 13.11
CA GLY A 2 49.30 -50.16 12.08
C GLY A 2 48.66 -49.18 11.08
N GLY A 3 49.14 -47.97 10.81
CA GLY A 3 50.39 -47.30 11.15
C GLY A 3 50.30 -45.78 10.94
N THR A 4 51.45 -45.15 11.09
CA THR A 4 51.73 -43.74 11.39
C THR A 4 52.29 -42.99 10.17
N ALA A 5 52.33 -41.64 10.29
CA ALA A 5 53.28 -40.68 9.69
C ALA A 5 53.06 -40.25 8.21
N ALA A 6 53.40 -39.05 7.73
CA ALA A 6 53.80 -37.73 8.25
C ALA A 6 54.14 -36.82 7.03
N SER A 7 54.15 -35.48 7.20
CA SER A 7 54.99 -34.43 6.54
C SER A 7 55.00 -34.32 5.00
N ASP A 8 55.33 -33.23 4.28
CA ASP A 8 55.66 -31.81 4.47
C ASP A 8 55.80 -31.23 3.04
N GLY A 9 55.75 -29.89 2.86
CA GLY A 9 56.52 -29.23 1.80
C GLY A 9 55.78 -28.35 0.78
N VAL A 10 55.81 -27.04 1.03
CA VAL A 10 55.84 -25.91 0.06
C VAL A 10 57.32 -25.45 0.05
N PRO A 11 58.00 -24.94 -1.02
CA PRO A 11 57.65 -23.65 -1.65
C PRO A 11 58.20 -23.29 -3.07
N THR A 12 57.87 -22.04 -3.48
CA THR A 12 58.53 -21.13 -4.47
C THR A 12 58.41 -21.44 -5.97
N GLY A 13 58.29 -20.48 -6.90
CA GLY A 13 58.29 -19.00 -6.87
C GLY A 13 58.47 -18.41 -8.28
N GLY A 14 58.03 -17.16 -8.50
CA GLY A 14 58.53 -16.19 -9.51
C GLY A 14 58.25 -16.46 -10.99
N THR A 15 58.21 -15.51 -11.94
CA THR A 15 58.61 -14.09 -11.97
C THR A 15 58.05 -13.47 -13.27
N THR A 16 57.53 -12.23 -13.17
CA THR A 16 57.60 -11.09 -14.13
C THR A 16 57.20 -11.20 -15.61
N GLY A 17 56.45 -10.18 -16.05
CA GLY A 17 56.42 -9.71 -17.44
C GLY A 17 55.58 -8.43 -17.59
N THR A 18 56.16 -7.27 -17.26
CA THR A 18 55.57 -5.94 -17.47
C THR A 18 56.30 -5.20 -18.60
N ARG A 19 55.55 -4.36 -19.35
CA ARG A 19 55.94 -3.20 -20.19
C ARG A 19 56.04 -3.41 -21.73
N PRO A 20 55.94 -2.34 -22.55
CA PRO A 20 55.04 -1.16 -22.47
C PRO A 20 54.54 -0.64 -23.86
N VAL A 21 53.59 0.32 -23.80
CA VAL A 21 53.45 1.54 -24.64
C VAL A 21 53.36 1.44 -26.18
N ARG A 22 52.29 2.04 -26.74
CA ARG A 22 52.38 3.03 -27.82
C ARG A 22 51.21 4.00 -27.81
N ALA A 23 51.55 5.28 -27.90
CA ALA A 23 50.66 6.43 -28.06
C ALA A 23 50.63 6.88 -29.54
N ARG A 24 49.46 7.39 -29.95
CA ARG A 24 49.04 8.42 -30.96
C ARG A 24 49.90 8.73 -32.22
N PRO A 25 49.26 9.13 -33.33
CA PRO A 25 48.84 10.53 -33.61
C PRO A 25 47.36 10.62 -34.07
N GLU A 26 46.53 11.64 -33.77
CA GLU A 26 46.51 13.06 -34.21
C GLU A 26 46.39 13.25 -35.74
N ASP A 27 45.22 13.71 -36.20
CA ASP A 27 44.92 14.58 -37.37
C ASP A 27 43.40 14.89 -37.27
N GLY A 28 42.93 16.15 -37.06
CA GLY A 28 42.87 17.25 -38.04
C GLY A 28 41.70 17.02 -39.03
N VAL A 29 40.76 17.91 -39.37
CA VAL A 29 40.68 19.37 -39.41
C VAL A 29 39.24 19.79 -39.84
N THR A 30 38.68 20.78 -39.15
CA THR A 30 37.79 21.92 -39.56
C THR A 30 36.38 21.83 -40.21
N ALA A 31 35.58 22.83 -39.78
CA ALA A 31 34.58 23.67 -40.46
C ALA A 31 33.10 23.19 -40.44
N SER A 32 32.23 23.89 -39.70
CA SER A 32 31.40 25.05 -40.12
C SER A 32 30.10 24.56 -40.79
N GLU A 33 28.94 24.64 -40.12
CA GLU A 33 27.81 25.58 -40.33
C GLU A 33 26.54 24.73 -40.05
N ALA A 34 25.37 25.17 -39.63
CA ALA A 34 24.76 26.46 -39.42
C ALA A 34 23.65 26.29 -38.36
N SER A 35 23.43 27.38 -37.63
CA SER A 35 22.30 27.62 -36.74
C SER A 35 20.98 27.55 -37.49
N ALA A 36 20.01 26.77 -37.01
CA ALA A 36 18.61 26.88 -37.41
C ALA A 36 17.75 27.00 -36.14
N ARG A 37 17.43 28.25 -35.78
CA ARG A 37 16.41 28.60 -34.79
C ARG A 37 15.03 28.44 -35.46
N PRO A 38 14.02 27.83 -34.82
CA PRO A 38 12.65 27.94 -35.31
C PRO A 38 12.11 29.34 -35.03
N ALA A 39 11.43 29.93 -36.02
CA ALA A 39 10.73 31.20 -35.90
C ALA A 39 9.54 31.04 -34.92
N LEU A 40 9.43 31.98 -33.98
CA LEU A 40 8.31 32.14 -33.06
C LEU A 40 7.32 33.15 -33.65
N ASP A 41 6.03 32.97 -33.42
CA ASP A 41 5.05 34.04 -33.61
C ASP A 41 5.11 35.05 -32.45
N GLU A 42 4.37 36.16 -32.54
CA GLU A 42 4.39 37.24 -31.53
C GLU A 42 3.89 36.81 -30.12
N ARG A 43 3.57 35.53 -29.89
CA ARG A 43 3.22 34.98 -28.57
C ARG A 43 3.93 33.66 -28.22
N GLY A 44 5.00 33.28 -28.92
CA GLY A 44 6.03 32.38 -28.41
C GLY A 44 5.63 30.93 -28.09
N THR A 45 4.75 30.30 -28.88
CA THR A 45 4.39 28.87 -28.71
C THR A 45 4.67 28.04 -29.97
N PRO A 46 5.27 26.82 -29.90
CA PRO A 46 5.51 26.00 -31.08
C PRO A 46 4.20 25.33 -31.59
N ALA A 47 3.97 25.44 -32.91
CA ALA A 47 2.81 24.87 -33.59
C ALA A 47 2.94 23.35 -33.75
N LEU A 48 1.98 22.59 -33.21
CA LEU A 48 1.79 21.17 -33.50
C LEU A 48 0.76 21.02 -34.63
N ALA A 49 1.14 20.28 -35.67
CA ALA A 49 0.30 19.96 -36.81
C ALA A 49 -0.88 19.06 -36.39
N GLU A 50 -2.09 19.49 -36.74
CA GLU A 50 -3.31 18.68 -36.69
C GLU A 50 -3.33 17.71 -37.87
N GLN A 51 -3.00 16.44 -37.64
CA GLN A 51 -3.45 15.33 -38.48
C GLN A 51 -3.45 14.04 -37.64
N GLU A 52 -4.48 13.21 -37.84
CA GLU A 52 -4.82 11.98 -37.10
C GLU A 52 -5.82 12.11 -35.94
N ARG A 53 -7.01 12.65 -36.23
CA ARG A 53 -8.25 12.25 -35.56
C ARG A 53 -9.06 11.34 -36.48
N SER A 54 -8.86 10.02 -36.39
CA SER A 54 -9.91 9.02 -36.66
C SER A 54 -9.38 7.59 -36.45
N ALA A 55 -9.29 7.15 -35.20
CA ALA A 55 -9.47 5.75 -34.82
C ALA A 55 -9.56 5.68 -33.28
N LEU A 56 -10.41 4.78 -32.77
CA LEU A 56 -10.72 4.54 -31.35
C LEU A 56 -11.77 5.48 -30.73
N GLY A 57 -13.03 5.15 -31.00
CA GLY A 57 -14.12 5.52 -30.11
C GLY A 57 -13.94 4.85 -28.75
N VAL A 58 -13.80 5.67 -27.71
CA VAL A 58 -13.97 5.25 -26.31
C VAL A 58 -14.89 6.28 -25.66
N ARG A 59 -16.06 5.81 -25.23
CA ARG A 59 -17.03 6.59 -24.45
C ARG A 59 -16.44 6.88 -23.07
N GLY A 60 -16.57 8.13 -22.61
CA GLY A 60 -16.05 8.59 -21.32
C GLY A 60 -16.65 7.85 -20.13
N ALA A 61 -15.80 7.58 -19.14
CA ALA A 61 -16.21 7.13 -17.81
C ALA A 61 -16.39 8.36 -16.90
N PRO A 62 -17.51 8.51 -16.18
CA PRO A 62 -17.65 9.53 -15.14
C PRO A 62 -17.05 8.99 -13.84
N GLY A 63 -16.18 9.75 -13.17
CA GLY A 63 -15.49 9.24 -11.97
C GLY A 63 -14.91 10.28 -11.02
N LEU A 64 -15.29 11.55 -11.12
CA LEU A 64 -14.73 12.60 -10.27
C LEU A 64 -15.77 13.38 -9.45
N GLU A 65 -17.05 13.38 -9.82
CA GLU A 65 -18.05 14.24 -9.14
C GLU A 65 -18.67 13.60 -7.89
N GLU A 66 -18.52 12.30 -7.68
CA GLU A 66 -19.18 11.59 -6.55
C GLU A 66 -18.34 11.62 -5.25
N GLN A 67 -17.03 11.89 -5.35
CA GLN A 67 -16.14 12.00 -4.18
C GLN A 67 -16.17 13.39 -3.51
N GLU A 68 -16.60 14.44 -4.22
CA GLU A 68 -16.63 15.81 -3.68
C GLU A 68 -17.92 16.11 -2.89
N ARG A 69 -19.03 15.41 -3.13
CA ARG A 69 -20.27 15.57 -2.35
C ARG A 69 -20.16 15.09 -0.90
N SER A 70 -19.30 14.11 -0.62
CA SER A 70 -19.11 13.57 0.73
C SER A 70 -18.31 14.50 1.66
N ALA A 71 -17.69 15.57 1.13
CA ALA A 71 -16.85 16.50 1.89
C ALA A 71 -17.60 17.70 2.50
N ARG A 72 -18.89 17.91 2.20
CA ARG A 72 -19.69 19.02 2.75
C ARG A 72 -20.82 18.47 3.63
N GLY A 73 -20.55 18.34 4.94
CA GLY A 73 -21.57 18.05 5.93
C GLY A 73 -21.07 17.17 7.08
N VAL A 74 -20.17 17.67 7.92
CA VAL A 74 -19.92 17.07 9.23
C VAL A 74 -19.96 18.20 10.26
N GLN A 75 -21.11 18.35 10.91
CA GLN A 75 -21.23 19.08 12.16
C GLN A 75 -21.74 18.12 13.23
N GLY A 76 -20.96 18.00 14.33
CA GLY A 76 -21.34 17.47 15.64
C GLY A 76 -21.80 16.01 15.69
N VAL A 77 -20.96 15.12 16.21
CA VAL A 77 -21.42 13.80 16.72
C VAL A 77 -21.98 14.02 18.14
N PRO A 78 -23.25 13.70 18.43
CA PRO A 78 -23.78 13.82 19.78
C PRO A 78 -23.30 12.66 20.67
N VAL A 79 -23.15 12.95 21.97
CA VAL A 79 -22.90 11.95 23.02
C VAL A 79 -24.18 11.13 23.21
N LEU A 80 -24.10 9.81 23.01
CA LEU A 80 -25.24 8.88 23.17
C LEU A 80 -25.30 8.33 24.60
N ASP A 81 -26.51 8.09 25.12
CA ASP A 81 -26.72 7.40 26.40
C ASP A 81 -26.52 5.87 26.28
N GLU A 82 -26.58 5.14 27.40
CA GLU A 82 -26.39 3.66 27.44
C GLU A 82 -27.42 2.87 26.60
N ARG A 83 -28.44 3.54 26.06
CA ARG A 83 -29.49 2.97 25.20
C ARG A 83 -29.36 3.38 23.74
N GLY A 84 -28.38 4.23 23.39
CA GLY A 84 -28.10 4.63 22.01
C GLY A 84 -29.13 5.59 21.41
N VAL A 85 -29.78 6.44 22.23
CA VAL A 85 -30.75 7.44 21.77
C VAL A 85 -30.29 8.85 22.21
N PRO A 86 -30.42 9.90 21.38
CA PRO A 86 -30.16 11.27 21.82
C PRO A 86 -31.14 11.68 22.93
N ALA A 87 -30.62 12.31 23.99
CA ALA A 87 -31.44 12.87 25.07
C ALA A 87 -32.31 14.01 24.52
N ALA A 88 -33.63 13.80 24.48
CA ALA A 88 -34.59 14.78 23.98
C ALA A 88 -35.12 15.63 25.15
N ASP A 89 -34.87 16.94 25.10
CA ASP A 89 -35.72 17.92 25.76
C ASP A 89 -36.93 18.20 24.86
N VAL A 90 -38.12 18.04 25.44
CA VAL A 90 -39.41 18.19 24.80
C VAL A 90 -39.73 19.67 24.63
N THR A 91 -39.85 20.17 23.40
CA THR A 91 -40.86 21.17 23.04
C THR A 91 -41.34 20.98 21.61
N ASP A 92 -42.66 21.06 21.47
CA ASP A 92 -43.49 20.82 20.31
C ASP A 92 -43.40 21.96 19.28
N SER A 93 -43.17 21.63 18.00
CA SER A 93 -43.61 22.40 16.84
C SER A 93 -43.33 21.60 15.55
N ALA A 94 -44.40 21.25 14.85
CA ALA A 94 -44.39 20.46 13.63
C ALA A 94 -43.88 21.20 12.38
N ALA A 95 -43.36 20.38 11.46
CA ALA A 95 -43.30 20.53 10.00
C ALA A 95 -42.29 21.52 9.38
N SER A 96 -41.08 21.02 9.14
CA SER A 96 -40.46 20.83 7.80
C SER A 96 -38.94 20.70 8.01
N GLY A 97 -38.48 19.48 8.34
CA GLY A 97 -37.08 19.24 8.60
C GLY A 97 -36.59 18.11 7.72
N ASP A 98 -35.65 18.40 6.82
CA ASP A 98 -34.74 17.41 6.29
C ASP A 98 -34.16 16.65 7.50
N ALA A 99 -34.60 15.42 7.73
CA ALA A 99 -34.11 14.63 8.84
C ALA A 99 -32.63 14.39 8.56
N VAL A 100 -31.75 15.08 9.29
CA VAL A 100 -30.31 14.86 9.20
C VAL A 100 -30.07 13.40 9.55
N GLU A 101 -29.78 12.59 8.55
CA GLU A 101 -29.52 11.17 8.72
C GLU A 101 -28.25 11.03 9.57
N VAL A 102 -28.42 10.59 10.81
CA VAL A 102 -27.30 10.44 11.75
C VAL A 102 -26.48 9.23 11.30
N LEU A 103 -25.33 9.52 10.70
CA LEU A 103 -24.37 8.49 10.28
C LEU A 103 -23.51 8.04 11.47
N LEU A 104 -23.44 6.73 11.63
CA LEU A 104 -22.52 6.03 12.51
C LEU A 104 -21.34 5.52 11.70
N ARG A 105 -20.13 5.98 12.05
CA ARG A 105 -18.90 5.45 11.48
C ARG A 105 -18.48 4.18 12.19
N LEU A 106 -18.32 3.10 11.45
CA LEU A 106 -17.78 1.84 11.95
C LEU A 106 -16.35 1.64 11.45
N ARG A 107 -15.46 1.24 12.35
CA ARG A 107 -14.13 0.72 12.04
C ARG A 107 -14.19 -0.79 11.87
N LEU A 108 -13.51 -1.29 10.84
CA LEU A 108 -13.37 -2.71 10.55
C LEU A 108 -11.88 -3.05 10.59
N ASP A 109 -11.51 -3.99 11.45
CA ASP A 109 -10.18 -4.61 11.48
C ASP A 109 -10.26 -5.97 10.79
N LEU A 110 -9.44 -6.18 9.76
CA LEU A 110 -9.65 -7.26 8.81
C LEU A 110 -8.34 -7.79 8.20
N GLY A 111 -8.40 -9.01 7.66
CA GLY A 111 -7.30 -9.67 6.98
C GLY A 111 -7.78 -10.47 5.77
N TYR A 112 -6.86 -10.75 4.85
CA TYR A 112 -7.15 -11.53 3.64
C TYR A 112 -5.91 -12.20 3.04
N ASP A 113 -6.14 -13.37 2.45
CA ASP A 113 -5.24 -13.98 1.47
C ASP A 113 -5.48 -13.30 0.11
N GLY A 114 -4.50 -12.51 -0.35
CA GLY A 114 -4.61 -11.74 -1.59
C GLY A 114 -4.49 -12.55 -2.88
N THR A 115 -4.16 -13.85 -2.80
CA THR A 115 -3.78 -14.67 -3.98
C THR A 115 -4.82 -14.61 -5.10
N GLU A 116 -6.11 -14.76 -4.78
CA GLU A 116 -7.21 -14.86 -5.74
C GLU A 116 -7.97 -13.53 -5.91
N PHE A 117 -7.35 -12.41 -5.53
CA PHE A 117 -7.91 -11.07 -5.65
C PHE A 117 -7.14 -10.22 -6.65
N SER A 118 -7.86 -9.43 -7.45
CA SER A 118 -7.31 -8.38 -8.31
C SER A 118 -6.93 -7.10 -7.54
N GLY A 119 -6.51 -7.28 -6.28
CA GLY A 119 -6.16 -6.24 -5.32
C GLY A 119 -7.34 -5.79 -4.45
N TRP A 120 -7.11 -4.71 -3.71
CA TRP A 120 -8.12 -4.15 -2.81
C TRP A 120 -9.30 -3.54 -3.57
N ALA A 121 -9.01 -2.57 -4.45
CA ALA A 121 -10.01 -1.62 -4.92
C ALA A 121 -10.96 -2.22 -5.94
N ARG A 122 -12.26 -1.96 -5.78
CA ARG A 122 -13.31 -2.42 -6.68
C ARG A 122 -13.03 -2.02 -8.14
N GLN A 123 -13.17 -2.98 -9.04
CA GLN A 123 -12.97 -2.82 -10.48
C GLN A 123 -14.07 -3.60 -11.23
N PRO A 124 -14.62 -3.07 -12.34
CA PRO A 124 -15.64 -3.76 -13.12
C PRO A 124 -15.19 -5.16 -13.57
N GLY A 125 -16.01 -6.17 -13.33
CA GLY A 125 -15.77 -7.55 -13.77
C GLY A 125 -14.64 -8.30 -13.03
N LEU A 126 -14.02 -7.70 -12.02
CA LEU A 126 -12.90 -8.30 -11.28
C LEU A 126 -13.26 -8.56 -9.81
N ARG A 127 -12.81 -9.70 -9.30
CA ARG A 127 -12.93 -10.04 -7.88
C ARG A 127 -11.91 -9.25 -7.07
N THR A 128 -12.39 -8.48 -6.08
CA THR A 128 -11.59 -7.55 -5.28
C THR A 128 -12.02 -7.61 -3.83
N VAL A 129 -11.11 -7.33 -2.90
CA VAL A 129 -11.41 -7.40 -1.46
C VAL A 129 -12.51 -6.40 -1.08
N GLN A 130 -12.42 -5.17 -1.58
CA GLN A 130 -13.45 -4.15 -1.37
C GLN A 130 -14.81 -4.61 -1.88
N GLY A 131 -14.88 -5.18 -3.09
CA GLY A 131 -16.15 -5.64 -3.67
C GLY A 131 -16.82 -6.75 -2.85
N GLU A 132 -16.06 -7.71 -2.33
CA GLU A 132 -16.59 -8.77 -1.46
C GLU A 132 -17.10 -8.18 -0.13
N LEU A 133 -16.35 -7.28 0.49
CA LEU A 133 -16.74 -6.64 1.75
C LEU A 133 -17.98 -5.76 1.61
N GLU A 134 -18.05 -4.91 0.58
CA GLU A 134 -19.21 -4.05 0.31
C GLU A 134 -20.46 -4.90 0.02
N THR A 135 -20.33 -5.96 -0.78
CA THR A 135 -21.42 -6.90 -1.07
C THR A 135 -21.90 -7.61 0.19
N ALA A 136 -20.97 -8.08 1.03
CA ALA A 136 -21.29 -8.73 2.30
C ALA A 136 -21.99 -7.77 3.28
N LEU A 137 -21.52 -6.53 3.40
CA LEU A 137 -22.15 -5.49 4.21
C LEU A 137 -23.56 -5.17 3.71
N GLY A 138 -23.73 -4.94 2.41
CA GLY A 138 -25.04 -4.69 1.80
C GLY A 138 -26.02 -5.83 2.07
N ARG A 139 -25.58 -7.09 1.94
CA ARG A 139 -26.39 -8.28 2.23
C ARG A 139 -26.77 -8.40 3.71
N VAL A 140 -25.80 -8.24 4.62
CA VAL A 140 -26.01 -8.44 6.07
C VAL A 140 -26.86 -7.32 6.66
N LEU A 141 -26.63 -6.09 6.22
CA LEU A 141 -27.32 -4.89 6.70
C LEU A 141 -28.58 -4.55 5.90
N ARG A 142 -28.84 -5.27 4.79
CA ARG A 142 -29.96 -5.05 3.87
C ARG A 142 -29.96 -3.64 3.28
N LEU A 143 -28.78 -3.19 2.87
CA LEU A 143 -28.57 -1.88 2.26
C LEU A 143 -28.45 -2.04 0.75
N ASP A 144 -29.22 -1.23 0.02
CA ASP A 144 -29.15 -1.08 -1.42
C ASP A 144 -29.22 0.43 -1.76
N PRO A 145 -28.15 1.04 -2.31
CA PRO A 145 -26.90 0.39 -2.69
C PRO A 145 -26.08 -0.12 -1.50
N ALA A 146 -25.19 -1.08 -1.78
CA ALA A 146 -24.17 -1.49 -0.82
C ALA A 146 -23.31 -0.29 -0.38
N PRO A 147 -22.93 -0.21 0.91
CA PRO A 147 -22.20 0.95 1.41
C PRO A 147 -20.75 0.94 0.90
N SER A 148 -20.14 2.12 0.79
CA SER A 148 -18.76 2.25 0.31
C SER A 148 -17.73 2.29 1.44
N LEU A 149 -16.61 1.59 1.25
CA LEU A 149 -15.52 1.53 2.22
C LEU A 149 -14.39 2.51 1.92
N THR A 150 -13.88 3.14 2.97
CA THR A 150 -12.57 3.81 2.94
C THR A 150 -11.53 2.96 3.66
N VAL A 151 -10.44 2.61 2.95
CA VAL A 151 -9.37 1.74 3.46
C VAL A 151 -8.13 2.53 3.87
N ALA A 152 -7.39 2.00 4.86
CA ALA A 152 -6.12 2.54 5.28
C ALA A 152 -5.06 2.54 4.17
N GLY A 153 -4.91 1.43 3.45
CA GLY A 153 -3.99 1.36 2.32
C GLY A 153 -4.48 0.35 1.30
N ARG A 154 -4.48 0.74 0.02
CA ARG A 154 -4.79 -0.22 -1.06
C ARG A 154 -3.62 -1.19 -1.23
N THR A 155 -3.92 -2.47 -1.39
CA THR A 155 -2.94 -3.48 -1.78
C THR A 155 -3.10 -3.86 -3.26
N ASP A 156 -1.98 -4.17 -3.91
CA ASP A 156 -1.94 -4.66 -5.29
C ASP A 156 -2.52 -6.09 -5.38
N ALA A 157 -2.79 -6.57 -6.60
CA ALA A 157 -3.20 -7.96 -6.83
C ALA A 157 -2.15 -8.94 -6.29
N GLY A 158 -2.61 -9.99 -5.60
CA GLY A 158 -1.75 -11.00 -4.98
C GLY A 158 -1.09 -10.60 -3.66
N VAL A 159 -1.27 -9.36 -3.17
CA VAL A 159 -0.69 -8.91 -1.87
C VAL A 159 -1.64 -9.23 -0.72
N HIS A 160 -1.12 -9.80 0.36
CA HIS A 160 -1.89 -10.20 1.54
C HIS A 160 -2.04 -9.07 2.55
N ALA A 161 -2.96 -9.25 3.50
CA ALA A 161 -3.00 -8.43 4.70
C ALA A 161 -3.41 -9.24 5.93
N ARG A 162 -2.71 -9.02 7.05
CA ARG A 162 -3.08 -9.52 8.37
C ARG A 162 -3.70 -8.44 9.25
N GLY A 163 -3.31 -7.17 9.06
CA GLY A 163 -3.79 -6.03 9.84
C GLY A 163 -4.29 -4.87 8.99
N GLN A 164 -5.16 -5.14 8.00
CA GLN A 164 -5.82 -4.08 7.23
C GLN A 164 -6.92 -3.42 8.07
N VAL A 165 -7.13 -2.13 7.84
CA VAL A 165 -8.19 -1.37 8.49
C VAL A 165 -9.02 -0.63 7.45
N ALA A 166 -10.33 -0.66 7.61
CA ALA A 166 -11.27 0.13 6.82
C ALA A 166 -12.31 0.81 7.71
N HIS A 167 -13.00 1.80 7.18
CA HIS A 167 -14.22 2.32 7.79
C HIS A 167 -15.34 2.48 6.79
N VAL A 168 -16.56 2.50 7.32
CA VAL A 168 -17.80 2.72 6.60
C VAL A 168 -18.69 3.63 7.43
N ASP A 169 -19.38 4.56 6.77
CA ASP A 169 -20.42 5.37 7.38
C ASP A 169 -21.78 4.75 7.04
N LEU A 170 -22.62 4.54 8.06
CA LEU A 170 -23.90 3.86 7.93
C LEU A 170 -24.99 4.61 8.69
N PRO A 171 -26.25 4.58 8.24
CA PRO A 171 -27.37 5.03 9.06
C PRO A 171 -27.38 4.26 10.40
N ALA A 172 -27.55 4.96 11.52
CA ALA A 172 -27.46 4.34 12.85
C ALA A 172 -28.46 3.17 13.04
N ASP A 173 -29.62 3.22 12.39
CA ASP A 173 -30.65 2.19 12.44
C ASP A 173 -30.36 0.97 11.55
N ALA A 174 -29.41 1.05 10.60
CA ALA A 174 -29.03 -0.06 9.73
C ALA A 174 -28.56 -1.29 10.53
N LEU A 175 -27.97 -1.09 11.72
CA LEU A 175 -27.55 -2.18 12.60
C LEU A 175 -28.74 -3.02 13.12
N ARG A 176 -29.99 -2.53 13.08
CA ARG A 176 -31.16 -3.33 13.46
C ARG A 176 -31.32 -4.57 12.59
N ALA A 177 -30.81 -4.55 11.36
CA ALA A 177 -30.85 -5.70 10.44
C ALA A 177 -30.17 -6.96 11.00
N VAL A 178 -29.18 -6.81 11.89
CA VAL A 178 -28.43 -7.95 12.45
C VAL A 178 -29.14 -8.65 13.62
N GLU A 179 -30.20 -8.04 14.18
CA GLU A 179 -30.90 -8.57 15.36
C GLU A 179 -31.61 -9.90 15.07
N GLY A 180 -32.08 -10.11 13.83
CA GLY A 180 -32.78 -11.32 13.42
C GLY A 180 -34.09 -11.60 14.19
N ARG A 181 -34.68 -12.78 13.96
CA ARG A 181 -35.83 -13.28 14.74
C ARG A 181 -35.32 -14.04 15.95
N ARG A 182 -35.28 -13.39 17.12
CA ARG A 182 -34.89 -14.01 18.40
C ARG A 182 -36.13 -14.56 19.11
N LYS A 183 -36.17 -15.87 19.35
CA LYS A 183 -37.26 -16.52 20.12
C LYS A 183 -37.13 -16.13 21.59
N GLY A 184 -38.17 -15.50 22.16
CA GLY A 184 -38.17 -15.07 23.56
C GLY A 184 -37.36 -13.80 23.86
N ALA A 185 -37.06 -12.96 22.86
CA ALA A 185 -36.38 -11.69 23.11
C ALA A 185 -37.27 -10.72 23.91
N THR A 186 -36.68 -10.10 24.93
CA THR A 186 -37.31 -9.13 25.84
C THR A 186 -37.12 -7.67 25.43
N GLY A 187 -36.46 -7.41 24.29
CA GLY A 187 -36.19 -6.07 23.78
C GLY A 187 -35.15 -6.04 22.66
N PRO A 188 -34.86 -4.86 22.07
CA PRO A 188 -33.82 -4.70 21.06
C PRO A 188 -32.43 -5.03 21.61
N LEU A 189 -31.48 -5.40 20.74
CA LEU A 189 -30.09 -5.59 21.16
C LEU A 189 -29.46 -4.27 21.63
N GLY A 190 -28.45 -4.34 22.50
CA GLY A 190 -27.53 -3.23 22.75
C GLY A 190 -26.57 -3.02 21.57
N LEU A 191 -25.89 -1.86 21.52
CA LEU A 191 -24.94 -1.54 20.45
C LEU A 191 -23.80 -2.57 20.35
N ALA A 192 -23.15 -2.90 21.47
CA ALA A 192 -22.07 -3.89 21.50
C ALA A 192 -22.50 -5.28 20.99
N GLU A 193 -23.73 -5.69 21.34
CA GLU A 193 -24.31 -6.95 20.85
C GLU A 193 -24.59 -6.91 19.34
N ARG A 194 -25.06 -5.77 18.81
CA ARG A 194 -25.24 -5.59 17.37
C ARG A 194 -23.91 -5.63 16.62
N LEU A 195 -22.86 -4.98 17.13
CA LEU A 195 -21.53 -5.02 16.51
C LEU A 195 -20.97 -6.44 16.51
N THR A 196 -21.11 -7.17 17.62
CA THR A 196 -20.73 -8.59 17.72
C THR A 196 -21.51 -9.46 16.73
N ALA A 197 -22.83 -9.24 16.61
CA ALA A 197 -23.67 -9.94 15.66
C ALA A 197 -23.31 -9.63 14.20
N LEU A 198 -22.94 -8.37 13.89
CA LEU A 198 -22.45 -7.97 12.58
C LEU A 198 -21.14 -8.69 12.24
N THR A 199 -20.14 -8.68 13.12
CA THR A 199 -18.87 -9.40 12.95
C THR A 199 -19.13 -10.89 12.65
N ARG A 200 -19.98 -11.56 13.45
CA ARG A 200 -20.32 -12.97 13.26
C ARG A 200 -21.03 -13.24 11.92
N ARG A 201 -21.96 -12.37 11.52
CA ARG A 201 -22.69 -12.51 10.26
C ARG A 201 -21.77 -12.30 9.06
N LEU A 202 -20.87 -11.32 9.12
CA LEU A 202 -19.84 -11.09 8.11
C LEU A 202 -18.95 -12.33 7.94
N ALA A 203 -18.46 -12.91 9.05
CA ALA A 203 -17.69 -14.14 9.01
C ALA A 203 -18.43 -15.32 8.34
N GLY A 204 -19.76 -15.36 8.46
CA GLY A 204 -20.59 -16.40 7.83
C GLY A 204 -20.90 -16.19 6.35
N VAL A 205 -20.83 -14.96 5.83
CA VAL A 205 -21.13 -14.67 4.41
C VAL A 205 -19.88 -14.39 3.57
N LEU A 206 -18.78 -13.99 4.19
CA LEU A 206 -17.53 -13.70 3.51
C LEU A 206 -16.80 -14.99 3.09
N PRO A 207 -16.19 -15.01 1.89
CA PRO A 207 -15.40 -16.15 1.44
C PRO A 207 -14.18 -16.38 2.36
N PRO A 208 -13.63 -17.61 2.41
CA PRO A 208 -12.63 -18.00 3.42
C PRO A 208 -11.32 -17.22 3.39
N ASP A 209 -11.02 -16.58 2.26
CA ASP A 209 -9.83 -15.78 1.99
C ASP A 209 -9.96 -14.30 2.44
N VAL A 210 -11.09 -13.90 3.05
CA VAL A 210 -11.25 -12.58 3.70
C VAL A 210 -12.02 -12.70 5.01
N ARG A 211 -11.56 -11.99 6.03
CA ARG A 211 -12.16 -12.02 7.38
C ARG A 211 -12.17 -10.62 7.99
N VAL A 212 -13.29 -10.26 8.61
CA VAL A 212 -13.39 -9.12 9.52
C VAL A 212 -13.29 -9.68 10.94
N TYR A 213 -12.22 -9.33 11.64
CA TYR A 213 -11.93 -9.81 12.99
C TYR A 213 -12.71 -9.02 14.04
N ALA A 214 -12.88 -7.72 13.81
CA ALA A 214 -13.59 -6.83 14.71
C ALA A 214 -14.36 -5.75 13.93
N VAL A 215 -15.50 -5.36 14.50
CA VAL A 215 -16.25 -4.17 14.11
C VAL A 215 -16.49 -3.34 15.37
N SER A 216 -16.12 -2.07 15.34
CA SER A 216 -16.28 -1.14 16.45
C SER A 216 -16.84 0.19 15.96
N VAL A 217 -17.44 0.97 16.87
CA VAL A 217 -17.69 2.39 16.57
C VAL A 217 -16.34 3.07 16.43
N ALA A 218 -16.15 3.79 15.32
CA ALA A 218 -14.93 4.53 15.12
C ALA A 218 -14.90 5.75 16.06
N PRO A 219 -13.77 6.06 16.70
CA PRO A 219 -13.62 7.28 17.47
C PRO A 219 -13.89 8.53 16.62
N GLU A 220 -14.24 9.64 17.27
CA GLU A 220 -14.51 10.89 16.57
C GLU A 220 -13.30 11.32 15.72
N GLY A 221 -13.57 11.72 14.47
CA GLY A 221 -12.54 12.14 13.53
C GLY A 221 -11.65 11.02 12.98
N PHE A 222 -11.91 9.75 13.30
CA PHE A 222 -11.22 8.61 12.71
C PHE A 222 -11.45 8.55 11.20
N ASP A 223 -10.35 8.51 10.44
CA ASP A 223 -10.34 8.22 9.02
C ASP A 223 -9.27 7.14 8.77
N ALA A 224 -9.70 5.93 8.39
CA ALA A 224 -8.80 4.81 8.17
C ALA A 224 -7.60 5.17 7.29
N ARG A 225 -7.81 6.01 6.27
CA ARG A 225 -6.76 6.44 5.35
C ARG A 225 -5.93 7.59 5.91
N PHE A 226 -6.59 8.67 6.28
CA PHE A 226 -5.90 9.94 6.53
C PHE A 226 -5.44 10.10 7.98
N SER A 227 -6.06 9.41 8.94
CA SER A 227 -5.62 9.41 10.34
C SER A 227 -4.44 8.49 10.61
N ALA A 228 -4.09 7.58 9.70
CA ALA A 228 -2.98 6.66 9.90
C ALA A 228 -1.61 7.38 9.95
N LEU A 229 -0.78 6.97 10.91
CA LEU A 229 0.60 7.42 11.09
C LEU A 229 1.57 6.61 10.23
N SER A 230 1.33 5.31 10.12
CA SER A 230 2.23 4.39 9.43
C SER A 230 1.48 3.17 8.91
N ARG A 231 2.09 2.49 7.94
CA ARG A 231 1.74 1.11 7.56
C ARG A 231 3.00 0.27 7.65
N ARG A 232 2.89 -0.91 8.26
CA ARG A 232 3.98 -1.88 8.35
C ARG A 232 3.70 -3.04 7.41
N TYR A 233 4.61 -3.25 6.48
CA TYR A 233 4.66 -4.41 5.63
C TYR A 233 5.77 -5.34 6.05
N VAL A 234 5.57 -6.63 5.82
CA VAL A 234 6.64 -7.63 5.84
C VAL A 234 6.71 -8.31 4.47
N TYR A 235 7.91 -8.41 3.92
CA TYR A 235 8.19 -9.22 2.74
C TYR A 235 9.02 -10.44 3.12
N ARG A 236 8.61 -11.64 2.71
CA ARG A 236 9.27 -12.89 3.12
C ARG A 236 9.93 -13.59 1.95
N VAL A 237 11.17 -14.02 2.15
CA VAL A 237 12.01 -14.67 1.14
C VAL A 237 12.71 -15.88 1.72
N CYS A 238 12.66 -16.99 1.01
CA CYS A 238 13.48 -18.16 1.27
C CYS A 238 14.49 -18.30 0.14
N ASP A 239 15.78 -18.26 0.47
CA ASP A 239 16.90 -18.44 -0.47
C ASP A 239 17.58 -19.81 -0.34
N ALA A 240 16.94 -20.76 0.35
CA ALA A 240 17.44 -22.12 0.49
C ALA A 240 17.46 -22.84 -0.86
N LEU A 241 18.57 -23.54 -1.13
CA LEU A 241 18.79 -24.27 -2.39
C LEU A 241 17.68 -25.28 -2.71
N GLY A 242 17.16 -25.95 -1.69
CA GLY A 242 16.11 -26.97 -1.80
C GLY A 242 14.68 -26.42 -1.92
N GLY A 243 14.49 -25.09 -1.92
CA GLY A 243 13.17 -24.48 -1.82
C GLY A 243 12.75 -24.16 -0.39
N GLY A 244 11.64 -23.42 -0.28
CA GLY A 244 10.97 -23.15 1.00
C GLY A 244 9.86 -24.17 1.32
N ASP A 245 9.24 -24.01 2.48
CA ASP A 245 8.08 -24.80 2.89
C ASP A 245 6.93 -24.68 1.85
N PRO A 246 6.48 -25.79 1.22
CA PRO A 246 5.42 -25.74 0.22
C PRO A 246 4.07 -25.26 0.75
N LEU A 247 3.82 -25.34 2.06
CA LEU A 247 2.61 -24.78 2.68
C LEU A 247 2.66 -23.25 2.74
N ARG A 248 3.85 -22.66 2.71
CA ARG A 248 4.10 -21.22 2.74
C ARG A 248 4.31 -20.60 1.36
N ARG A 249 4.19 -21.37 0.27
CA ARG A 249 4.39 -20.91 -1.12
C ARG A 249 3.53 -19.70 -1.55
N ARG A 250 2.45 -19.42 -0.82
CA ARG A 250 1.59 -18.24 -1.05
C ARG A 250 2.02 -17.02 -0.28
N GLU A 251 2.87 -17.12 0.74
CA GLU A 251 3.30 -15.99 1.58
C GLU A 251 4.82 -15.78 1.60
N VAL A 252 5.59 -16.69 1.00
CA VAL A 252 7.05 -16.66 0.93
C VAL A 252 7.50 -16.77 -0.52
N LEU A 253 8.30 -15.80 -0.96
CA LEU A 253 9.02 -15.88 -2.23
C LEU A 253 10.15 -16.90 -2.10
N TRP A 254 10.17 -17.93 -2.94
CA TRP A 254 11.41 -18.69 -3.14
C TRP A 254 12.33 -17.94 -4.10
N TYR A 255 13.58 -17.73 -3.69
CA TYR A 255 14.61 -17.05 -4.45
C TYR A 255 15.79 -18.01 -4.68
N PRO A 256 16.18 -18.30 -5.93
CA PRO A 256 17.10 -19.42 -6.22
C PRO A 256 18.59 -19.10 -5.95
N ARG A 257 18.91 -17.91 -5.43
CA ARG A 257 20.28 -17.44 -5.20
C ARG A 257 20.45 -17.05 -3.73
N PRO A 258 21.56 -17.39 -3.07
CA PRO A 258 21.83 -16.93 -1.71
C PRO A 258 21.83 -15.41 -1.63
N LEU A 259 21.27 -14.88 -0.53
CA LEU A 259 21.14 -13.45 -0.28
C LEU A 259 21.96 -13.03 0.95
N ASP A 260 22.80 -12.02 0.76
CA ASP A 260 23.55 -11.36 1.82
C ASP A 260 22.70 -10.26 2.48
N ALA A 261 22.25 -10.52 3.71
CA ALA A 261 21.40 -9.59 4.47
C ALA A 261 22.14 -8.30 4.87
N ASP A 262 23.44 -8.37 5.12
CA ASP A 262 24.23 -7.21 5.53
C ASP A 262 24.37 -6.23 4.37
N ARG A 263 24.60 -6.73 3.15
CA ARG A 263 24.60 -5.91 1.94
C ARG A 263 23.23 -5.28 1.68
N MET A 264 22.14 -6.04 1.86
CA MET A 264 20.79 -5.52 1.71
C MET A 264 20.48 -4.43 2.74
N ASN A 265 20.90 -4.60 3.99
CA ASN A 265 20.73 -3.61 5.05
C ASN A 265 21.57 -2.36 4.83
N ALA A 266 22.81 -2.51 4.36
CA ALA A 266 23.65 -1.38 3.98
C ALA A 266 23.00 -0.55 2.86
N ALA A 267 22.42 -1.20 1.85
CA ALA A 267 21.72 -0.51 0.77
C ALA A 267 20.41 0.14 1.23
N ALA A 268 19.65 -0.55 2.08
CA ALA A 268 18.40 -0.06 2.66
C ALA A 268 18.58 1.21 3.48
N ALA A 269 19.69 1.34 4.21
CA ALA A 269 19.99 2.51 5.04
C ALA A 269 19.97 3.82 4.24
N HIS A 270 20.39 3.79 2.98
CA HIS A 270 20.39 4.96 2.09
C HIS A 270 18.99 5.40 1.62
N LEU A 271 17.97 4.56 1.82
CA LEU A 271 16.60 4.81 1.37
C LEU A 271 15.70 5.37 2.49
N LEU A 272 16.18 5.40 3.74
CA LEU A 272 15.44 5.87 4.90
C LEU A 272 15.27 7.40 4.88
N GLY A 273 14.17 7.88 5.47
CA GLY A 273 13.83 9.30 5.56
C GLY A 273 12.83 9.76 4.50
N GLU A 274 12.69 11.08 4.36
CA GLU A 274 11.77 11.69 3.41
C GLU A 274 12.41 11.87 2.03
N HIS A 275 11.85 11.22 1.02
CA HIS A 275 12.37 11.24 -0.35
C HIS A 275 11.24 11.25 -1.39
N ASP A 276 11.56 11.67 -2.61
CA ASP A 276 10.71 11.43 -3.78
C ASP A 276 10.96 10.03 -4.34
N PHE A 277 10.06 9.09 -4.05
CA PHE A 277 10.19 7.70 -4.48
C PHE A 277 9.71 7.45 -5.92
N ALA A 278 9.55 8.47 -6.77
CA ALA A 278 9.02 8.34 -8.13
C ALA A 278 9.66 7.19 -8.95
N ALA A 279 10.97 6.99 -8.82
CA ALA A 279 11.71 5.91 -9.49
C ALA A 279 11.23 4.50 -9.11
N PHE A 280 10.71 4.32 -7.88
CA PHE A 280 10.20 3.06 -7.35
C PHE A 280 8.68 2.90 -7.52
N CYS A 281 8.00 3.87 -8.13
CA CYS A 281 6.54 3.93 -8.17
C CYS A 281 6.00 3.69 -9.57
N LYS A 282 4.79 3.15 -9.68
CA LYS A 282 3.99 3.34 -10.90
C LYS A 282 3.35 4.73 -10.85
N ARG A 283 3.61 5.56 -11.87
CA ARG A 283 3.10 6.93 -11.93
C ARG A 283 1.58 6.95 -11.87
N ARG A 284 1.04 7.89 -11.10
CA ARG A 284 -0.38 8.17 -11.00
C ARG A 284 -0.56 9.68 -10.99
N ASP A 285 -1.39 10.19 -11.89
CA ASP A 285 -1.64 11.63 -12.00
C ASP A 285 -2.30 12.17 -10.73
N GLY A 286 -1.87 13.36 -10.29
CA GLY A 286 -2.39 14.04 -9.10
C GLY A 286 -1.94 13.47 -7.75
N ALA A 287 -1.08 12.45 -7.71
CA ALA A 287 -0.53 11.89 -6.48
C ALA A 287 0.94 12.27 -6.29
N THR A 288 1.30 12.79 -5.12
CA THR A 288 2.71 12.97 -4.75
C THR A 288 3.38 11.61 -4.52
N THR A 289 4.65 11.50 -4.91
CA THR A 289 5.54 10.35 -4.67
C THR A 289 6.49 10.56 -3.49
N ILE A 290 6.35 11.70 -2.79
CA ILE A 290 7.13 12.04 -1.60
C ILE A 290 6.62 11.25 -0.40
N ARG A 291 7.45 10.39 0.18
CA ARG A 291 7.14 9.55 1.34
C ARG A 291 8.26 9.59 2.35
N GLU A 292 7.92 9.33 3.60
CA GLU A 292 8.88 9.13 4.67
C GLU A 292 8.99 7.63 4.95
N LEU A 293 10.10 7.04 4.54
CA LEU A 293 10.43 5.65 4.86
C LEU A 293 11.06 5.61 6.26
N GLN A 294 10.29 5.16 7.23
CA GLN A 294 10.63 5.19 8.66
C GLN A 294 11.49 3.99 9.07
N ARG A 295 11.29 2.84 8.41
CA ARG A 295 12.05 1.61 8.66
C ARG A 295 12.13 0.76 7.40
N LEU A 296 13.30 0.21 7.15
CA LEU A 296 13.57 -0.77 6.11
C LEU A 296 14.80 -1.57 6.53
N ASP A 297 14.57 -2.78 7.01
CA ASP A 297 15.64 -3.71 7.40
C ASP A 297 15.23 -5.15 7.10
N TRP A 298 16.25 -5.97 6.92
CA TRP A 298 16.19 -7.38 6.68
C TRP A 298 16.75 -8.13 7.88
N ALA A 299 16.00 -9.10 8.37
CA ALA A 299 16.45 -10.04 9.37
C ALA A 299 16.27 -11.46 8.85
N ARG A 300 17.21 -12.34 9.20
CA ARG A 300 17.06 -13.77 8.97
C ARG A 300 16.56 -14.39 10.27
N ASP A 301 15.46 -15.14 10.22
CA ASP A 301 14.96 -15.86 11.38
C ASP A 301 15.76 -17.15 11.63
N ASP A 302 15.48 -17.81 12.76
CA ASP A 302 16.13 -19.07 13.15
C ASP A 302 15.86 -20.21 12.15
N GLY A 303 14.80 -20.10 11.34
CA GLY A 303 14.47 -21.03 10.26
C GLY A 303 15.17 -20.72 8.95
N GLY A 304 16.01 -19.68 8.89
CA GLY A 304 16.72 -19.25 7.70
C GLY A 304 15.88 -18.42 6.74
N LEU A 305 14.65 -18.06 7.07
CA LEU A 305 13.80 -17.18 6.27
C LEU A 305 14.26 -15.73 6.41
N LEU A 306 14.36 -15.01 5.30
CA LEU A 306 14.59 -13.58 5.28
C LEU A 306 13.27 -12.81 5.34
N GLU A 307 13.14 -11.90 6.29
CA GLU A 307 12.01 -11.00 6.42
C GLU A 307 12.47 -9.54 6.29
N ALA A 308 11.89 -8.81 5.34
CA ALA A 308 12.05 -7.37 5.23
C ALA A 308 10.92 -6.67 5.99
N THR A 309 11.24 -5.92 7.04
CA THR A 309 10.27 -5.03 7.70
C THR A 309 10.31 -3.67 7.03
N VAL A 310 9.17 -3.21 6.49
CA VAL A 310 9.06 -1.92 5.82
C VAL A 310 7.98 -1.09 6.50
N ILE A 311 8.35 0.06 7.07
CA ILE A 311 7.43 0.99 7.70
C ILE A 311 7.58 2.35 7.02
N ALA A 312 6.47 2.90 6.57
CA ALA A 312 6.41 4.26 6.06
C ALA A 312 5.11 4.92 6.48
N ASP A 313 5.10 6.23 6.41
CA ASP A 313 3.91 7.03 6.67
C ASP A 313 2.79 6.72 5.65
N ALA A 314 3.18 6.51 4.38
CA ALA A 314 2.35 6.03 3.29
C ALA A 314 3.23 5.38 2.21
N PHE A 315 2.60 4.62 1.30
CA PHE A 315 3.28 4.02 0.16
C PHE A 315 2.63 4.44 -1.15
N CYS A 316 3.44 4.47 -2.20
CA CYS A 316 2.97 4.61 -3.56
C CYS A 316 2.71 3.24 -4.19
N HIS A 317 2.05 3.22 -5.36
CA HIS A 317 1.75 1.99 -6.07
C HIS A 317 3.04 1.23 -6.43
N SER A 318 3.12 -0.02 -5.96
CA SER A 318 4.23 -0.96 -6.12
C SER A 318 5.56 -0.56 -5.46
N MET A 319 5.59 0.51 -4.66
CA MET A 319 6.80 1.02 -4.02
C MET A 319 7.53 -0.04 -3.20
N VAL A 320 6.84 -0.72 -2.27
CA VAL A 320 7.47 -1.74 -1.41
C VAL A 320 8.09 -2.86 -2.23
N ARG A 321 7.38 -3.34 -3.25
CA ARG A 321 7.84 -4.44 -4.11
C ARG A 321 9.02 -4.03 -5.00
N ALA A 322 9.07 -2.78 -5.43
CA ALA A 322 10.19 -2.23 -6.17
C ALA A 322 11.44 -2.04 -5.28
N LEU A 323 11.25 -1.54 -4.04
CA LEU A 323 12.32 -1.47 -3.03
C LEU A 323 12.88 -2.87 -2.77
N VAL A 324 12.03 -3.84 -2.44
CA VAL A 324 12.43 -5.23 -2.21
C VAL A 324 13.19 -5.78 -3.41
N GLY A 325 12.66 -5.65 -4.63
CA GLY A 325 13.35 -6.17 -5.81
C GLY A 325 14.72 -5.53 -6.07
N SER A 326 14.88 -4.24 -5.75
CA SER A 326 16.18 -3.58 -5.83
C SER A 326 17.19 -4.11 -4.81
N LEU A 327 16.73 -4.39 -3.59
CA LEU A 327 17.56 -4.94 -2.51
C LEU A 327 17.93 -6.40 -2.77
N LEU A 328 17.01 -7.20 -3.33
CA LEU A 328 17.31 -8.57 -3.75
C LEU A 328 18.47 -8.61 -4.76
N ALA A 329 18.49 -7.69 -5.73
CA ALA A 329 19.58 -7.58 -6.69
C ALA A 329 20.93 -7.20 -6.05
N VAL A 330 20.92 -6.43 -4.96
CA VAL A 330 22.12 -6.13 -4.15
C VAL A 330 22.55 -7.35 -3.33
N GLY A 331 21.59 -8.03 -2.69
CA GLY A 331 21.82 -9.18 -1.82
C GLY A 331 22.42 -10.38 -2.56
N GLU A 332 22.05 -10.59 -3.83
CA GLU A 332 22.65 -11.64 -4.67
C GLU A 332 23.95 -11.21 -5.39
N GLY A 333 24.39 -9.96 -5.17
CA GLY A 333 25.62 -9.41 -5.74
C GLY A 333 25.53 -8.94 -7.20
N GLN A 334 24.33 -8.85 -7.80
CA GLN A 334 24.15 -8.31 -9.17
C GLN A 334 24.27 -6.78 -9.25
N ARG A 335 24.10 -6.08 -8.12
CA ARG A 335 24.20 -4.63 -8.01
C ARG A 335 25.06 -4.20 -6.82
N PRO A 336 25.76 -3.05 -6.91
CA PRO A 336 26.48 -2.48 -5.77
C PRO A 336 25.50 -1.91 -4.73
N VAL A 337 25.98 -1.71 -3.50
CA VAL A 337 25.18 -1.30 -2.34
C VAL A 337 24.56 0.09 -2.54
N GLU A 338 25.24 0.95 -3.29
CA GLU A 338 24.88 2.34 -3.54
C GLU A 338 23.78 2.47 -4.61
N TRP A 339 23.60 1.43 -5.45
CA TRP A 339 22.73 1.51 -6.63
C TRP A 339 21.27 1.87 -6.32
N PRO A 340 20.61 1.34 -5.27
CA PRO A 340 19.25 1.78 -4.94
C PRO A 340 19.15 3.27 -4.60
N ALA A 341 20.18 3.86 -3.98
CA ALA A 341 20.23 5.29 -3.70
C ALA A 341 20.40 6.10 -5.00
N ASP A 342 21.24 5.64 -5.92
CA ASP A 342 21.39 6.27 -7.24
C ASP A 342 20.07 6.25 -8.03
N VAL A 343 19.31 5.15 -7.93
CA VAL A 343 17.97 5.03 -8.52
C VAL A 343 17.01 6.06 -7.91
N LEU A 344 17.02 6.20 -6.57
CA LEU A 344 16.18 7.17 -5.86
C LEU A 344 16.47 8.60 -6.33
N LEU A 345 17.75 8.98 -6.37
CA LEU A 345 18.20 10.32 -6.76
C LEU A 345 17.86 10.68 -8.21
N ARG A 346 17.85 9.70 -9.11
CA ARG A 346 17.49 9.94 -10.52
C ARG A 346 16.02 10.33 -10.72
N ALA A 347 15.13 10.02 -9.78
CA ALA A 347 13.68 10.31 -9.82
C ALA A 347 12.93 9.86 -11.09
N VAL A 348 13.58 9.04 -11.94
CA VAL A 348 13.04 8.45 -13.16
C VAL A 348 13.08 6.93 -12.99
N ARG A 349 12.03 6.25 -13.47
CA ARG A 349 11.97 4.78 -13.42
C ARG A 349 13.21 4.17 -14.07
N ASP A 350 13.92 3.34 -13.31
CA ASP A 350 15.06 2.57 -13.77
C ASP A 350 14.59 1.18 -14.19
N SER A 351 14.87 0.79 -15.44
CA SER A 351 14.49 -0.52 -15.97
C SER A 351 15.19 -1.68 -15.28
N GLY A 352 16.28 -1.43 -14.56
CA GLY A 352 16.96 -2.40 -13.72
C GLY A 352 16.22 -2.71 -12.41
N VAL A 353 15.21 -1.93 -12.02
CA VAL A 353 14.39 -2.22 -10.83
C VAL A 353 13.28 -3.20 -11.19
N ASN A 354 13.53 -4.47 -10.86
CA ASN A 354 12.50 -5.50 -10.96
C ASN A 354 11.51 -5.35 -9.81
N VAL A 355 10.20 -5.39 -10.12
CA VAL A 355 9.16 -5.39 -9.08
C VAL A 355 9.02 -6.80 -8.52
N ALA A 356 9.35 -6.99 -7.25
CA ALA A 356 9.27 -8.30 -6.60
C ALA A 356 7.86 -8.91 -6.70
N PRO A 357 7.69 -10.25 -6.75
CA PRO A 357 6.38 -10.89 -6.77
C PRO A 357 5.48 -10.47 -5.60
N ALA A 358 4.16 -10.43 -5.82
CA ALA A 358 3.21 -9.90 -4.84
C ALA A 358 3.01 -10.81 -3.61
N HIS A 359 3.04 -12.12 -3.81
CA HIS A 359 2.69 -13.13 -2.79
C HIS A 359 3.64 -13.12 -1.58
N GLY A 360 4.89 -12.67 -1.74
CA GLY A 360 5.80 -12.50 -0.61
C GLY A 360 5.45 -11.34 0.33
N LEU A 361 4.55 -10.43 -0.07
CA LEU A 361 4.24 -9.19 0.64
C LEU A 361 2.94 -9.29 1.45
N CYS A 362 3.02 -8.93 2.73
CA CYS A 362 1.86 -8.84 3.62
C CYS A 362 1.81 -7.46 4.31
N LEU A 363 0.64 -6.81 4.30
CA LEU A 363 0.36 -5.70 5.21
C LEU A 363 0.10 -6.27 6.61
N GLU A 364 1.04 -6.07 7.52
CA GLU A 364 0.95 -6.59 8.88
C GLU A 364 0.14 -5.68 9.80
N GLU A 365 0.23 -4.37 9.63
CA GLU A 365 -0.31 -3.42 10.60
C GLU A 365 -0.51 -2.01 10.04
N VAL A 366 -1.49 -1.29 10.58
CA VAL A 366 -1.69 0.15 10.37
C VAL A 366 -1.67 0.86 11.73
N GLY A 367 -0.73 1.78 11.90
CA GLY A 367 -0.60 2.59 13.11
C GLY A 367 -1.48 3.84 13.06
N TYR A 368 -2.13 4.16 14.17
CA TYR A 368 -2.94 5.36 14.36
C TYR A 368 -2.49 6.12 15.61
N PRO A 369 -2.67 7.44 15.69
CA PRO A 369 -2.42 8.18 16.92
C PRO A 369 -3.51 7.87 17.96
N ALA A 370 -3.38 8.43 19.17
CA ALA A 370 -4.44 8.44 20.15
C ALA A 370 -5.71 9.14 19.62
N ASP A 371 -6.88 8.77 20.15
CA ASP A 371 -8.18 9.22 19.63
C ASP A 371 -8.31 10.74 19.53
N ALA A 372 -7.78 11.46 20.53
CA ALA A 372 -7.80 12.93 20.58
C ALA A 372 -7.06 13.62 19.41
N ASP A 373 -6.16 12.89 18.73
CA ASP A 373 -5.33 13.43 17.65
C ASP A 373 -5.78 12.98 16.24
N LEU A 374 -6.76 12.08 16.14
CA LEU A 374 -7.21 11.49 14.87
C LEU A 374 -7.67 12.54 13.86
N LEU A 375 -8.51 13.49 14.30
CA LEU A 375 -9.03 14.55 13.45
C LEU A 375 -7.93 15.49 12.96
N ARG A 376 -7.01 15.86 13.85
CA ARG A 376 -5.87 16.74 13.52
C ARG A 376 -4.99 16.07 12.48
N ARG A 377 -4.66 14.79 12.69
CA ARG A 377 -3.86 14.00 11.76
C ARG A 377 -4.53 13.88 10.40
N ALA A 378 -5.84 13.55 10.35
CA ALA A 378 -6.58 13.46 9.09
C ALA A 378 -6.52 14.76 8.27
N ARG A 379 -6.67 15.92 8.94
CA ARG A 379 -6.58 17.24 8.29
C ARG A 379 -5.18 17.54 7.76
N GLN A 380 -4.13 17.15 8.49
CA GLN A 380 -2.74 17.33 8.05
C GLN A 380 -2.43 16.47 6.82
N THR A 381 -2.77 15.18 6.84
CA THR A 381 -2.46 14.23 5.75
C THR A 381 -3.17 14.57 4.43
N ARG A 382 -4.33 15.24 4.48
CA ARG A 382 -5.05 15.68 3.26
C ARG A 382 -4.36 16.84 2.55
N ARG A 383 -3.42 17.55 3.20
CA ARG A 383 -2.63 18.60 2.54
C ARG A 383 -1.56 17.96 1.64
N LEU A 384 -1.43 18.46 0.41
CA LEU A 384 -0.39 18.00 -0.52
C LEU A 384 1.00 18.36 0.02
N ARG A 385 1.95 17.42 -0.10
CA ARG A 385 3.35 17.63 0.26
C ARG A 385 4.15 18.25 -0.88
N THR A 386 5.11 19.08 -0.51
CA THR A 386 6.13 19.67 -1.38
C THR A 386 7.50 19.48 -0.72
N LEU A 387 8.51 19.05 -1.48
CA LEU A 387 9.91 19.10 -1.06
C LEU A 387 10.53 20.39 -1.60
N ASP A 388 11.30 21.09 -0.77
CA ASP A 388 12.21 22.13 -1.25
C ASP A 388 13.35 21.42 -2.01
N ARG A 389 13.52 21.77 -3.28
CA ARG A 389 14.48 21.12 -4.19
C ARG A 389 15.87 21.76 -4.12
#